data_AF-A0A959Z2P5-F1
#
_entry.id   AF-A0A959Z2P5-F1
#
_cell.length_a   1.000
_cell.length_b   1.000
_cell.length_c   1.000
_cell.angle_alpha   90.00
_cell.angle_beta   90.00
_cell.angle_gamma   90.00
#
_symmetry.space_group_name_H-M   'P 1'
#
loop_
_entity.id
_entity.type
_entity.pdbx_description
1 polymer ?
#
loop_
_entity_poly.entity_id
_entity_poly.type
_entity_poly.pdbx_seq_one_letter_code
_entity_poly.pdbx_strand_id
1 'polypeptide(L)'
;AGAEVDELLWKLLQEGMHPVRVEAVRVLVGREGSGAERFAGLLQDDDATLRLLAAQAMARAMTADITAEWVASIPDEASPEHALLLGGAMAAMPDDHRFPSLAWEHQATAEDPHLRSAYLRSLGEAGAFSWIMDSLLMLALDPGQHALVRSTATEVILSRVQDLRERGDAPLIDLVATQDPGLVALVAEHLAAVDPPSDPGRLLATLSKVDEGLDLPRDLEAHLAIGRARAHLQGSAGPEHERPRFDHPIDRDRLLALENGRQYRIVTDRGEVTLALEVDVAPGSCVAFDSLVTAGYYNGKTFHRQVPGFVVQGGCPRGDGFG
;
A
#
# COMPACT_ATOMS: atom_id res chain seq x y z
N ALA A 1 -32.71 20.19 2.51
CA ALA A 1 -31.75 19.80 1.46
C ALA A 1 -30.56 19.01 2.02
N GLY A 2 -29.53 19.62 2.63
CA GLY A 2 -28.34 18.88 3.12
C GLY A 2 -28.64 17.79 4.15
N ALA A 3 -29.32 18.15 5.25
CA ALA A 3 -29.65 17.21 6.32
C ALA A 3 -30.60 16.07 5.91
N GLU A 4 -31.51 16.31 4.95
CA GLU A 4 -32.41 15.26 4.42
C GLU A 4 -31.65 14.22 3.58
N VAL A 5 -30.60 14.65 2.87
CA VAL A 5 -29.73 13.73 2.13
C VAL A 5 -28.89 12.91 3.11
N ASP A 6 -28.37 13.52 4.17
CA ASP A 6 -27.56 12.80 5.17
C ASP A 6 -28.38 11.73 5.90
N GLU A 7 -29.61 12.05 6.32
CA GLU A 7 -30.51 11.07 6.93
C GLU A 7 -30.90 9.95 5.95
N LEU A 8 -31.08 10.26 4.66
CA LEU A 8 -31.31 9.22 3.64
C LEU A 8 -30.09 8.32 3.48
N LEU A 9 -28.87 8.87 3.46
CA LEU A 9 -27.63 8.11 3.35
C LEU A 9 -27.42 7.22 4.59
N TRP A 10 -27.68 7.73 5.79
CA TRP A 10 -27.66 6.95 7.02
C TRP A 10 -28.67 5.80 6.98
N LYS A 11 -29.87 6.04 6.45
CA LYS A 11 -30.86 4.98 6.26
C LYS A 11 -30.40 3.93 5.25
N LEU A 12 -29.86 4.36 4.10
CA LEU A 12 -29.34 3.45 3.06
C LEU A 12 -28.15 2.63 3.56
N LEU A 13 -27.33 3.19 4.43
CA LEU A 13 -26.23 2.50 5.09
C LEU A 13 -26.73 1.38 6.02
N GLN A 14 -27.84 1.58 6.72
CA GLN A 14 -28.40 0.58 7.63
C GLN A 14 -29.24 -0.49 6.91
N GLU A 15 -30.04 -0.09 5.92
CA GLU A 15 -31.06 -0.96 5.30
C GLU A 15 -30.73 -1.40 3.87
N GLY A 16 -29.71 -0.81 3.24
CA GLY A 16 -29.38 -1.05 1.84
C GLY A 16 -28.69 -2.39 1.59
N MET A 17 -28.65 -2.79 0.32
CA MET A 17 -27.79 -3.90 -0.13
C MET A 17 -26.31 -3.50 -0.10
N HIS A 18 -25.40 -4.47 0.05
CA HIS A 18 -23.96 -4.22 0.25
C HIS A 18 -23.35 -3.08 -0.61
N PRO A 19 -23.50 -3.05 -1.95
CA PRO A 19 -22.92 -1.97 -2.76
C PRO A 19 -23.49 -0.58 -2.41
N VAL A 20 -24.78 -0.50 -2.07
CA VAL A 20 -25.45 0.74 -1.67
C VAL A 20 -24.93 1.21 -0.30
N ARG A 21 -24.72 0.28 0.64
CA ARG A 21 -24.13 0.60 1.95
C ARG A 21 -22.73 1.17 1.80
N VAL A 22 -21.89 0.53 0.98
CA VAL A 22 -20.50 0.97 0.72
C VAL A 22 -20.47 2.39 0.13
N GLU A 23 -21.28 2.68 -0.89
CA GLU A 23 -21.35 4.02 -1.47
C GLU A 23 -21.94 5.05 -0.50
N ALA A 24 -22.93 4.66 0.32
CA ALA A 24 -23.48 5.54 1.34
C ALA A 24 -22.40 5.98 2.35
N VAL A 25 -21.55 5.04 2.84
CA VAL A 25 -20.41 5.40 3.69
C VAL A 25 -19.48 6.36 2.96
N ARG A 26 -19.01 6.01 1.74
CA ARG A 26 -18.06 6.85 0.98
C ARG A 26 -18.55 8.29 0.83
N VAL A 27 -19.83 8.47 0.52
CA VAL A 27 -20.44 9.79 0.40
C VAL A 27 -20.51 10.50 1.75
N LEU A 28 -20.91 9.82 2.83
CA LEU A 28 -20.96 10.40 4.17
C LEU A 28 -19.56 10.81 4.68
N VAL A 29 -18.51 10.03 4.40
CA VAL A 29 -17.12 10.38 4.77
C VAL A 29 -16.65 11.67 4.10
N GLY A 30 -17.08 11.91 2.85
CA GLY A 30 -16.68 13.10 2.10
C GLY A 30 -17.42 14.39 2.47
N ARG A 31 -18.36 14.34 3.41
CA ARG A 31 -19.24 15.46 3.76
C ARG A 31 -18.87 16.04 5.12
N GLU A 32 -18.66 17.36 5.16
CA GLU A 32 -18.44 18.08 6.42
C GLU A 32 -19.65 17.95 7.36
N GLY A 33 -19.40 17.64 8.64
CA GLY A 33 -20.44 17.55 9.66
C GLY A 33 -21.32 16.31 9.60
N SER A 34 -20.92 15.25 8.89
CA SER A 34 -21.68 13.99 8.77
C SER A 34 -21.86 13.20 10.08
N GLY A 35 -21.21 13.63 11.16
CA GLY A 35 -21.26 13.00 12.48
C GLY A 35 -20.41 11.75 12.52
N ALA A 36 -19.09 11.90 12.58
CA ALA A 36 -18.16 10.77 12.51
C ALA A 36 -18.34 9.79 13.69
N GLU A 37 -18.87 10.26 14.82
CA GLU A 37 -19.30 9.46 15.96
C GLU A 37 -20.36 8.41 15.58
N ARG A 38 -21.21 8.70 14.58
CA ARG A 38 -22.25 7.77 14.13
C ARG A 38 -21.66 6.55 13.40
N PHE A 39 -20.40 6.62 12.95
CA PHE A 39 -19.72 5.48 12.33
C PHE A 39 -19.22 4.45 13.35
N ALA A 40 -19.13 4.79 14.65
CA ALA A 40 -18.62 3.87 15.66
C ALA A 40 -19.40 2.54 15.71
N GLY A 41 -20.72 2.59 15.49
CA GLY A 41 -21.56 1.39 15.41
C GLY A 41 -21.22 0.47 14.24
N LEU A 42 -20.67 1.01 13.14
CA LEU A 42 -20.24 0.21 12.00
C LEU A 42 -18.93 -0.56 12.24
N LEU A 43 -18.16 -0.23 13.27
CA LEU A 43 -16.94 -0.99 13.61
C LEU A 43 -17.25 -2.44 14.03
N GLN A 44 -18.51 -2.72 14.37
CA GLN A 44 -19.01 -4.05 14.72
C GLN A 44 -19.82 -4.70 13.60
N ASP A 45 -19.85 -4.10 12.40
CA ASP A 45 -20.55 -4.69 11.25
C ASP A 45 -19.90 -6.00 10.81
N ASP A 46 -20.68 -6.95 10.31
CA ASP A 46 -20.15 -8.20 9.75
C ASP A 46 -19.31 -7.95 8.48
N ASP A 47 -19.53 -6.81 7.81
CA ASP A 47 -18.84 -6.44 6.59
C ASP A 47 -17.52 -5.71 6.85
N ALA A 48 -16.40 -6.38 6.57
CA ALA A 48 -15.06 -5.82 6.71
C ALA A 48 -14.82 -4.55 5.88
N THR A 49 -15.49 -4.38 4.73
CA THR A 49 -15.35 -3.17 3.91
C THR A 49 -15.99 -1.97 4.61
N LEU A 50 -17.16 -2.18 5.23
CA LEU A 50 -17.85 -1.12 5.96
C LEU A 50 -17.09 -0.75 7.24
N ARG A 51 -16.58 -1.74 7.97
CA ARG A 51 -15.70 -1.51 9.13
C ARG A 51 -14.48 -0.66 8.76
N LEU A 52 -13.79 -1.02 7.68
CA LEU A 52 -12.61 -0.28 7.21
C LEU A 52 -12.94 1.16 6.79
N LEU A 53 -14.02 1.37 6.04
CA LEU A 53 -14.44 2.71 5.63
C LEU A 53 -14.87 3.57 6.83
N ALA A 54 -15.55 2.97 7.82
CA ALA A 54 -15.91 3.62 9.07
C ALA A 54 -14.67 4.06 9.85
N ALA A 55 -13.70 3.15 10.03
CA ALA A 55 -12.45 3.44 10.72
C ALA A 55 -11.65 4.56 10.01
N GLN A 56 -11.60 4.57 8.68
CA GLN A 56 -10.97 5.66 7.91
C GLN A 56 -11.68 7.00 8.14
N ALA A 57 -13.01 7.00 8.18
CA ALA A 57 -13.81 8.20 8.42
C ALA A 57 -13.53 8.78 9.81
N MET A 58 -13.58 7.90 10.82
CA MET A 58 -13.31 8.25 12.22
C MET A 58 -11.86 8.75 12.38
N ALA A 59 -10.87 8.04 11.84
CA ALA A 59 -9.48 8.45 11.92
C ALA A 59 -9.23 9.88 11.39
N ARG A 60 -9.90 10.27 10.29
CA ARG A 60 -9.80 11.62 9.71
C ARG A 60 -10.52 12.70 10.53
N ALA A 61 -11.58 12.33 11.22
CA ALA A 61 -12.37 13.26 12.05
C ALA A 61 -11.85 13.37 13.48
N MET A 62 -10.84 12.57 13.86
CA MET A 62 -10.30 12.50 15.21
C MET A 62 -9.77 13.86 15.68
N THR A 63 -10.13 14.23 16.90
CA THR A 63 -9.59 15.41 17.61
C THR A 63 -9.17 15.00 19.01
N ALA A 64 -8.28 15.77 19.64
CA ALA A 64 -7.77 15.45 20.98
C ALA A 64 -8.88 15.20 22.02
N ASP A 65 -10.01 15.89 21.91
CA ASP A 65 -11.14 15.77 22.84
C ASP A 65 -11.88 14.42 22.73
N ILE A 66 -11.92 13.84 21.53
CA ILE A 66 -12.65 12.59 21.25
C ILE A 66 -11.73 11.37 21.15
N THR A 67 -10.41 11.57 21.00
CA THR A 67 -9.42 10.48 20.88
C THR A 67 -9.52 9.49 22.03
N ALA A 68 -9.66 9.95 23.29
CA ALA A 68 -9.71 9.05 24.43
C ALA A 68 -10.93 8.12 24.42
N GLU A 69 -12.10 8.66 24.03
CA GLU A 69 -13.34 7.88 23.91
C GLU A 69 -13.24 6.88 22.77
N TRP A 70 -12.79 7.33 21.60
CA TRP A 70 -12.74 6.49 20.41
C TRP A 70 -11.66 5.43 20.49
N VAL A 71 -10.49 5.74 21.07
CA VAL A 71 -9.46 4.74 21.34
C VAL A 71 -9.96 3.67 22.31
N ALA A 72 -10.73 4.05 23.34
CA ALA A 72 -11.34 3.07 24.25
C ALA A 72 -12.44 2.22 23.58
N SER A 73 -13.04 2.71 22.50
CA SER A 73 -14.02 1.97 21.69
C SER A 73 -13.37 1.03 20.66
N ILE A 74 -12.05 1.13 20.47
CA ILE A 74 -11.31 0.22 19.60
C ILE A 74 -11.39 -1.18 20.23
N PRO A 75 -11.88 -2.19 19.49
CA PRO A 75 -11.77 -3.57 19.93
C PRO A 75 -10.31 -3.93 20.22
N ASP A 76 -10.06 -4.70 21.27
CA ASP A 76 -8.72 -5.19 21.66
C ASP A 76 -8.13 -6.19 20.64
N GLU A 77 -8.80 -6.38 19.51
CA GLU A 77 -8.40 -7.29 18.45
C GLU A 77 -7.51 -6.58 17.43
N ALA A 78 -6.32 -7.15 17.20
CA ALA A 78 -5.40 -6.63 16.22
C ALA A 78 -6.03 -6.68 14.82
N SER A 79 -6.32 -5.50 14.25
CA SER A 79 -7.07 -5.37 13.00
C SER A 79 -6.61 -4.15 12.17
N PRO A 80 -6.86 -4.13 10.85
CA PRO A 80 -6.60 -2.96 10.01
C PRO A 80 -7.36 -1.70 10.48
N GLU A 81 -8.58 -1.87 11.00
CA GLU A 81 -9.40 -0.82 11.57
C GLU A 81 -8.74 -0.21 12.81
N HIS A 82 -8.19 -1.05 13.69
CA HIS A 82 -7.43 -0.60 14.85
C HIS A 82 -6.21 0.24 14.40
N ALA A 83 -5.43 -0.24 13.43
CA ALA A 83 -4.28 0.50 12.92
C ALA A 83 -4.66 1.89 12.38
N LEU A 84 -5.78 2.02 11.65
CA LEU A 84 -6.27 3.31 11.16
C LEU A 84 -6.63 4.26 12.30
N LEU A 85 -7.33 3.77 13.32
CA LEU A 85 -7.73 4.57 14.47
C LEU A 85 -6.50 5.02 15.28
N LEU A 86 -5.47 4.17 15.43
CA LEU A 86 -4.20 4.61 16.04
C LEU A 86 -3.53 5.72 15.23
N GLY A 87 -3.54 5.64 13.90
CA GLY A 87 -3.01 6.71 13.04
C GLY A 87 -3.74 8.04 13.25
N GLY A 88 -5.08 8.02 13.27
CA GLY A 88 -5.86 9.23 13.58
C GLY A 88 -5.61 9.76 14.99
N ALA A 89 -5.38 8.89 15.98
CA ALA A 89 -5.06 9.28 17.34
C ALA A 89 -3.69 9.97 17.42
N MET A 90 -2.70 9.45 16.68
CA MET A 90 -1.37 10.05 16.54
C MET A 90 -1.43 11.43 15.87
N ALA A 91 -2.23 11.58 14.81
CA ALA A 91 -2.43 12.87 14.15
C ALA A 91 -3.12 13.89 15.08
N ALA A 92 -4.11 13.45 15.86
CA ALA A 92 -4.85 14.31 16.79
C ALA A 92 -4.06 14.67 18.06
N MET A 93 -3.14 13.80 18.50
CA MET A 93 -2.35 13.94 19.71
C MET A 93 -0.86 13.65 19.43
N PRO A 94 -0.16 14.53 18.68
CA PRO A 94 1.17 14.25 18.14
C PRO A 94 2.27 14.11 19.20
N ASP A 95 2.05 14.59 20.43
CA ASP A 95 2.99 14.48 21.55
C ASP A 95 2.72 13.26 22.44
N ASP A 96 1.64 12.51 22.20
CA ASP A 96 1.29 11.34 23.02
C ASP A 96 1.96 10.07 22.51
N HIS A 97 3.00 9.64 23.23
CA HIS A 97 3.81 8.48 22.87
C HIS A 97 3.10 7.13 23.02
N ARG A 98 1.92 7.06 23.64
CA ARG A 98 1.23 5.78 23.89
C ARG A 98 0.78 5.13 22.60
N PHE A 99 0.23 5.91 21.67
CA PHE A 99 -0.28 5.41 20.39
C PHE A 99 0.80 4.85 19.45
N PRO A 100 1.95 5.54 19.21
CA PRO A 100 3.01 4.95 18.39
C PRO A 100 3.65 3.73 19.08
N SER A 101 3.74 3.71 20.40
CA SER A 101 4.24 2.54 21.14
C SER A 101 3.32 1.32 20.95
N LEU A 102 2.01 1.54 21.04
CA LEU A 102 1.00 0.49 20.84
C LEU A 102 0.99 -0.03 19.39
N ALA A 103 1.04 0.87 18.40
CA ALA A 103 1.16 0.47 16.99
C ALA A 103 2.45 -0.33 16.73
N TRP A 104 3.56 0.06 17.37
CA TRP A 104 4.82 -0.67 17.28
C TRP A 104 4.75 -2.07 17.89
N GLU A 105 4.08 -2.23 19.03
CA GLU A 105 3.86 -3.53 19.67
C GLU A 105 2.99 -4.45 18.80
N HIS A 106 1.89 -3.93 18.25
CA HIS A 106 1.02 -4.71 17.38
C HIS A 106 1.70 -5.14 16.08
N GLN A 107 2.50 -4.27 15.43
CA GLN A 107 3.24 -4.71 14.24
C GLN A 107 4.31 -5.76 14.58
N ALA A 108 4.88 -5.74 15.79
CA ALA A 108 5.91 -6.68 16.18
C ALA A 108 5.35 -8.07 16.51
N THR A 109 4.07 -8.14 16.93
CA THR A 109 3.40 -9.38 17.37
C THR A 109 2.49 -9.99 16.31
N ALA A 110 2.05 -9.23 15.31
CA ALA A 110 1.21 -9.74 14.23
C ALA A 110 1.97 -10.74 13.33
N GLU A 111 1.36 -11.89 13.07
CA GLU A 111 1.90 -12.91 12.15
C GLU A 111 1.71 -12.52 10.68
N ASP A 112 0.58 -11.87 10.35
CA ASP A 112 0.23 -11.47 8.98
C ASP A 112 1.00 -10.20 8.56
N PRO A 113 1.83 -10.26 7.49
CA PRO A 113 2.57 -9.09 7.00
C PRO A 113 1.67 -7.93 6.56
N HIS A 114 0.43 -8.18 6.14
CA HIS A 114 -0.51 -7.11 5.78
C HIS A 114 -0.97 -6.33 7.00
N LEU A 115 -1.29 -7.03 8.10
CA LEU A 115 -1.61 -6.40 9.38
C LEU A 115 -0.40 -5.65 9.96
N ARG A 116 0.81 -6.24 9.89
CA ARG A 116 2.05 -5.53 10.26
C ARG A 116 2.22 -4.23 9.47
N SER A 117 2.01 -4.29 8.15
CA SER A 117 2.05 -3.12 7.26
C SER A 117 1.01 -2.07 7.66
N ALA A 118 -0.22 -2.45 7.99
CA ALA A 118 -1.26 -1.50 8.42
C ALA A 118 -0.83 -0.69 9.64
N TYR A 119 -0.28 -1.35 10.67
CA TYR A 119 0.24 -0.64 11.86
C TYR A 119 1.48 0.20 11.55
N LEU A 120 2.41 -0.29 10.72
CA LEU A 120 3.55 0.52 10.29
C LEU A 120 3.10 1.79 9.55
N ARG A 121 2.13 1.71 8.63
CA ARG A 121 1.57 2.87 7.94
C ARG A 121 1.00 3.89 8.92
N SER A 122 0.34 3.44 9.98
CA SER A 122 -0.21 4.33 11.02
C SER A 122 0.87 5.17 11.72
N LEU A 123 2.10 4.66 11.86
CA LEU A 123 3.23 5.41 12.42
C LEU A 123 3.69 6.58 11.54
N GLY A 124 3.26 6.63 10.27
CA GLY A 124 3.46 7.79 9.41
C GLY A 124 2.74 9.05 9.91
N GLU A 125 1.67 8.90 10.68
CA GLU A 125 0.92 10.00 11.31
C GLU A 125 1.56 10.46 12.63
N ALA A 126 2.55 9.74 13.14
CA ALA A 126 3.20 10.07 14.40
C ALA A 126 4.07 11.34 14.25
N GLY A 127 4.02 12.20 15.27
CA GLY A 127 4.89 13.37 15.39
C GLY A 127 6.39 13.04 15.39
N ALA A 128 7.23 14.02 15.70
CA ALA A 128 8.69 13.87 15.67
C ALA A 128 9.20 12.94 16.78
N PHE A 129 9.35 11.64 16.49
CA PHE A 129 9.85 10.63 17.42
C PHE A 129 11.06 9.91 16.85
N SER A 130 12.25 10.34 17.28
CA SER A 130 13.52 9.85 16.73
C SER A 130 13.74 8.33 16.92
N TRP A 131 13.21 7.71 17.99
CA TRP A 131 13.38 6.27 18.22
C TRP A 131 12.68 5.38 17.17
N ILE A 132 11.57 5.88 16.59
CA ILE A 132 10.82 5.15 15.57
C ILE A 132 11.68 5.02 14.32
N MET A 133 12.45 6.07 13.97
CA MET A 133 13.29 6.08 12.76
C MET A 133 14.35 4.97 12.77
N ASP A 134 15.10 4.82 13.86
CA ASP A 134 16.12 3.77 13.94
C ASP A 134 15.49 2.37 13.87
N SER A 135 14.32 2.21 14.47
CA SER A 135 13.59 0.94 14.48
C SER A 135 13.00 0.61 13.11
N LEU A 136 12.46 1.60 12.39
CA LEU A 136 12.00 1.47 11.01
C LEU A 136 13.16 1.13 10.07
N LEU A 137 14.33 1.75 10.25
CA LEU A 137 15.52 1.43 9.45
C LEU A 137 15.97 -0.01 9.67
N MET A 138 16.00 -0.49 10.92
CA MET A 138 16.29 -1.89 11.20
C MET A 138 15.32 -2.84 10.49
N LEU A 139 14.01 -2.53 10.48
CA LEU A 139 13.02 -3.33 9.76
C LEU A 139 13.21 -3.29 8.25
N ALA A 140 13.44 -2.10 7.66
CA ALA A 140 13.59 -1.94 6.22
C ALA A 140 14.86 -2.63 5.68
N LEU A 141 15.96 -2.54 6.44
CA LEU A 141 17.27 -3.06 6.06
C LEU A 141 17.43 -4.57 6.31
N ASP A 142 16.59 -5.19 7.13
CA ASP A 142 16.66 -6.62 7.43
C ASP A 142 16.10 -7.47 6.26
N PRO A 143 16.93 -8.21 5.50
CA PRO A 143 16.48 -9.03 4.38
C PRO A 143 15.66 -10.25 4.83
N GLY A 144 15.65 -10.59 6.14
CA GLY A 144 14.81 -11.62 6.71
C GLY A 144 13.34 -11.20 6.90
N GLN A 145 13.03 -9.91 6.81
CA GLN A 145 11.66 -9.43 6.87
C GLN A 145 10.91 -9.64 5.55
N HIS A 146 9.58 -9.78 5.66
CA HIS A 146 8.71 -9.82 4.50
C HIS A 146 8.84 -8.54 3.66
N ALA A 147 8.88 -8.65 2.33
CA ALA A 147 9.09 -7.51 1.43
C ALA A 147 8.08 -6.37 1.67
N LEU A 148 6.79 -6.67 1.84
CA LEU A 148 5.76 -5.68 2.17
C LEU A 148 6.08 -4.87 3.45
N VAL A 149 6.62 -5.52 4.49
CA VAL A 149 6.99 -4.87 5.75
C VAL A 149 8.16 -3.92 5.50
N ARG A 150 9.17 -4.36 4.75
CA ARG A 150 10.34 -3.54 4.39
C ARG A 150 9.95 -2.33 3.54
N SER A 151 9.10 -2.53 2.53
CA SER A 151 8.59 -1.48 1.64
C SER A 151 7.75 -0.47 2.43
N THR A 152 6.88 -0.95 3.33
CA THR A 152 6.08 -0.08 4.19
C THR A 152 6.94 0.73 5.16
N ALA A 153 7.90 0.10 5.84
CA ALA A 153 8.83 0.81 6.73
C ALA A 153 9.60 1.89 5.96
N THR A 154 10.01 1.59 4.72
CA THR A 154 10.67 2.55 3.83
C THR A 154 9.75 3.72 3.47
N GLU A 155 8.49 3.47 3.08
CA GLU A 155 7.51 4.54 2.82
C GLU A 155 7.35 5.46 4.04
N VAL A 156 7.28 4.89 5.25
CA VAL A 156 7.15 5.66 6.50
C VAL A 156 8.43 6.44 6.81
N ILE A 157 9.62 5.89 6.54
CA ILE A 157 10.88 6.65 6.66
C ILE A 157 10.87 7.86 5.71
N LEU A 158 10.46 7.64 4.45
CA LEU A 158 10.46 8.67 3.41
C LEU A 158 9.42 9.78 3.64
N SER A 159 8.33 9.48 4.35
CA SER A 159 7.36 10.52 4.74
C SER A 159 7.89 11.43 5.87
N ARG A 160 8.91 10.98 6.61
CA ARG A 160 9.50 11.69 7.76
C ARG A 160 10.62 12.63 7.35
N VAL A 161 10.27 13.60 6.51
CA VAL A 161 11.21 14.55 5.87
C VAL A 161 12.09 15.30 6.88
N GLN A 162 11.53 15.71 8.02
CA GLN A 162 12.30 16.44 9.04
C GLN A 162 13.38 15.55 9.68
N ASP A 163 13.03 14.30 10.03
CA ASP A 163 13.99 13.34 10.59
C ASP A 163 15.09 13.00 9.58
N LEU A 164 14.75 12.88 8.30
CA LEU A 164 15.72 12.68 7.22
C LEU A 164 16.66 13.87 7.07
N ARG A 165 16.15 15.12 7.13
CA ARG A 165 16.99 16.33 7.07
C ARG A 165 18.02 16.37 8.20
N GLU A 166 17.63 15.96 9.40
CA GLU A 166 18.53 15.93 10.56
C GLU A 166 19.58 14.82 10.45
N ARG A 167 19.23 13.68 9.85
CA ARG A 167 20.11 12.52 9.66
C ARG A 167 20.95 12.59 8.37
N GLY A 168 20.63 13.52 7.48
CA GLY A 168 21.23 13.64 6.16
C GLY A 168 20.91 12.43 5.26
N ASP A 169 21.78 12.17 4.29
CA ASP A 169 21.53 11.17 3.24
C ASP A 169 21.82 9.72 3.66
N ALA A 170 22.41 9.49 4.85
CA ALA A 170 22.86 8.17 5.26
C ALA A 170 21.73 7.10 5.24
N PRO A 171 20.53 7.35 5.79
CA PRO A 171 19.41 6.40 5.71
C PRO A 171 19.03 6.06 4.27
N LEU A 172 19.01 7.04 3.38
CA LEU A 172 18.65 6.85 1.97
C LEU A 172 19.72 6.02 1.24
N ILE A 173 20.99 6.28 1.51
CA ILE A 173 22.11 5.52 0.97
C ILE A 173 22.04 4.07 1.44
N ASP A 174 21.77 3.82 2.72
CA ASP A 174 21.68 2.46 3.27
C ASP A 174 20.52 1.68 2.65
N LEU A 175 19.36 2.32 2.46
CA LEU A 175 18.21 1.72 1.77
C LEU A 175 18.52 1.39 0.30
N VAL A 176 19.17 2.28 -0.44
CA VAL A 176 19.58 2.00 -1.83
C VAL A 176 20.64 0.89 -1.87
N ALA A 177 21.55 0.86 -0.90
CA ALA A 177 22.61 -0.13 -0.81
C ALA A 177 22.11 -1.57 -0.54
N THR A 178 20.84 -1.74 -0.18
CA THR A 178 20.21 -3.07 -0.09
C THR A 178 20.15 -3.81 -1.42
N GLN A 179 20.23 -3.07 -2.55
CA GLN A 179 20.02 -3.60 -3.91
C GLN A 179 18.66 -4.25 -4.13
N ASP A 180 17.73 -4.05 -3.20
CA ASP A 180 16.36 -4.52 -3.30
C ASP A 180 15.61 -3.61 -4.30
N PRO A 181 15.14 -4.11 -5.46
CA PRO A 181 14.59 -3.24 -6.50
C PRO A 181 13.39 -2.41 -6.03
N GLY A 182 12.55 -2.95 -5.14
CA GLY A 182 11.40 -2.25 -4.61
C GLY A 182 11.78 -1.12 -3.66
N LEU A 183 12.70 -1.37 -2.73
CA LEU A 183 13.19 -0.32 -1.83
C LEU A 183 13.95 0.77 -2.59
N VAL A 184 14.80 0.36 -3.54
CA VAL A 184 15.57 1.27 -4.37
C VAL A 184 14.64 2.18 -5.18
N ALA A 185 13.58 1.63 -5.77
CA ALA A 185 12.60 2.42 -6.50
C ALA A 185 11.87 3.42 -5.60
N LEU A 186 11.43 3.03 -4.40
CA LEU A 186 10.80 3.94 -3.44
C LEU A 186 11.71 5.12 -3.09
N VAL A 187 12.98 4.85 -2.79
CA VAL A 187 13.96 5.90 -2.48
C VAL A 187 14.24 6.78 -3.70
N ALA A 188 14.39 6.19 -4.88
CA ALA A 188 14.64 6.92 -6.11
C ALA A 188 13.48 7.84 -6.48
N GLU A 189 12.23 7.39 -6.35
CA GLU A 189 11.05 8.24 -6.57
C GLU A 189 10.97 9.38 -5.57
N HIS A 190 11.28 9.12 -4.30
CA HIS A 190 11.38 10.18 -3.31
C HIS A 190 12.44 11.22 -3.70
N LEU A 191 13.65 10.78 -4.06
CA LEU A 191 14.73 11.67 -4.49
C LEU A 191 14.37 12.47 -5.76
N ALA A 192 13.55 11.92 -6.66
CA ALA A 192 13.07 12.64 -7.84
C ALA A 192 11.98 13.68 -7.52
N ALA A 193 11.36 13.61 -6.34
CA ALA A 193 10.23 14.47 -5.95
C ALA A 193 10.60 15.58 -4.95
N VAL A 194 11.76 15.49 -4.28
CA VAL A 194 12.22 16.45 -3.27
C VAL A 194 13.35 17.32 -3.77
N ASP A 195 13.62 18.45 -3.10
CA ASP A 195 14.78 19.28 -3.43
C ASP A 195 16.08 18.47 -3.29
N PRO A 196 17.00 18.56 -4.26
CA PRO A 196 18.27 17.85 -4.17
C PRO A 196 19.06 18.22 -2.91
N PRO A 197 19.73 17.26 -2.24
CA PRO A 197 20.63 17.58 -1.15
C PRO A 197 21.83 18.38 -1.66
N SER A 198 22.48 19.13 -0.78
CA SER A 198 23.61 20.00 -1.13
C SER A 198 24.83 19.23 -1.68
N ASP A 199 25.00 17.96 -1.31
CA ASP A 199 26.08 17.08 -1.79
C ASP A 199 25.54 15.69 -2.18
N PRO A 200 24.94 15.55 -3.38
CA PRO A 200 24.33 14.31 -3.80
C PRO A 200 25.35 13.26 -4.28
N GLY A 201 26.66 13.53 -4.20
CA GLY A 201 27.70 12.73 -4.86
C GLY A 201 27.68 11.25 -4.46
N ARG A 202 27.50 10.97 -3.15
CA ARG A 202 27.44 9.58 -2.64
C ARG A 202 26.14 8.88 -3.04
N LEU A 203 25.01 9.58 -3.05
CA LEU A 203 23.74 9.04 -3.52
C LEU A 203 23.82 8.70 -5.01
N LEU A 204 24.31 9.62 -5.83
CA LEU A 204 24.49 9.40 -7.28
C LEU A 204 25.40 8.21 -7.58
N ALA A 205 26.51 8.06 -6.85
CA ALA A 205 27.41 6.93 -7.01
C ALA A 205 26.75 5.61 -6.62
N THR A 206 25.98 5.60 -5.52
CA THR A 206 25.28 4.39 -5.05
C THR A 206 24.17 3.99 -6.01
N LEU A 207 23.33 4.94 -6.45
CA LEU A 207 22.28 4.73 -7.44
C LEU A 207 22.85 4.18 -8.76
N SER A 208 23.92 4.75 -9.27
CA SER A 208 24.56 4.29 -10.51
C SER A 208 25.07 2.85 -10.39
N LYS A 209 25.69 2.50 -9.26
CA LYS A 209 26.17 1.14 -9.01
C LYS A 209 25.04 0.12 -8.91
N VAL A 210 23.90 0.49 -8.32
CA VAL A 210 22.73 -0.40 -8.24
C VAL A 210 22.10 -0.59 -9.61
N ASP A 211 21.99 0.49 -10.38
CA ASP A 211 21.42 0.50 -11.74
C ASP A 211 22.14 -0.48 -12.67
N GLU A 212 23.47 -0.52 -12.62
CA GLU A 212 24.32 -1.46 -13.38
C GLU A 212 24.07 -2.94 -13.03
N GLY A 213 23.52 -3.23 -11.85
CA GLY A 213 23.25 -4.58 -11.35
C GLY A 213 21.82 -5.07 -11.52
N LEU A 214 20.92 -4.25 -12.09
CA LEU A 214 19.50 -4.61 -12.28
C LEU A 214 19.31 -5.63 -13.41
N ASP A 215 18.34 -6.53 -13.23
CA ASP A 215 17.98 -7.55 -14.22
C ASP A 215 16.81 -7.07 -15.08
N LEU A 216 17.08 -6.62 -16.31
CA LEU A 216 16.05 -6.10 -17.21
C LEU A 216 15.46 -7.22 -18.09
N PRO A 217 14.12 -7.24 -18.32
CA PRO A 217 13.14 -6.21 -17.97
C PRO A 217 12.48 -6.38 -16.59
N ARG A 218 12.88 -7.37 -15.79
CA ARG A 218 12.25 -7.66 -14.48
C ARG A 218 12.27 -6.45 -13.56
N ASP A 219 13.41 -5.75 -13.50
CA ASP A 219 13.65 -4.65 -12.57
C ASP A 219 13.50 -3.27 -13.26
N LEU A 220 12.71 -3.21 -14.36
CA LEU A 220 12.55 -2.01 -15.18
C LEU A 220 12.02 -0.81 -14.39
N GLU A 221 11.09 -1.01 -13.46
CA GLU A 221 10.55 0.08 -12.63
C GLU A 221 11.64 0.75 -11.80
N ALA A 222 12.51 -0.05 -11.17
CA ALA A 222 13.65 0.46 -10.41
C ALA A 222 14.63 1.21 -11.31
N HIS A 223 14.95 0.67 -12.48
CA HIS A 223 15.81 1.32 -13.46
C HIS A 223 15.28 2.71 -13.87
N LEU A 224 13.98 2.78 -14.17
CA LEU A 224 13.32 4.04 -14.55
C LEU A 224 13.28 5.05 -13.39
N ALA A 225 13.00 4.59 -12.17
CA ALA A 225 13.01 5.44 -10.98
C ALA A 225 14.43 5.99 -10.70
N ILE A 226 15.46 5.15 -10.77
CA ILE A 226 16.87 5.56 -10.62
C ILE A 226 17.24 6.61 -11.67
N GLY A 227 16.84 6.39 -12.92
CA GLY A 227 17.08 7.34 -14.01
C GLY A 227 16.47 8.71 -13.73
N ARG A 228 15.22 8.77 -13.27
CA ARG A 228 14.55 10.03 -12.84
C ARG A 228 15.30 10.70 -11.69
N ALA A 229 15.62 9.94 -10.65
CA ALA A 229 16.33 10.45 -9.48
C ALA A 229 17.68 11.05 -9.87
N ARG A 230 18.50 10.34 -10.64
CA ARG A 230 19.82 10.80 -11.10
C ARG A 230 19.71 12.07 -11.92
N ALA A 231 18.76 12.12 -12.86
CA ALA A 231 18.58 13.30 -13.69
C ALA A 231 18.24 14.55 -12.86
N HIS A 232 17.30 14.40 -11.91
CA HIS A 232 16.90 15.45 -10.98
C HIS A 232 18.08 15.91 -10.09
N LEU A 233 18.79 14.97 -9.47
CA LEU A 233 19.96 15.26 -8.63
C LEU A 233 21.12 15.93 -9.40
N GLN A 234 21.24 15.68 -10.71
CA GLN A 234 22.26 16.28 -11.57
C GLN A 234 21.81 17.58 -12.25
N GLY A 235 20.54 17.99 -12.09
CA GLY A 235 19.97 19.14 -12.79
C GLY A 235 19.91 18.96 -14.32
N SER A 236 19.77 17.72 -14.79
CA SER A 236 19.74 17.36 -16.21
C SER A 236 18.34 16.94 -16.65
N ALA A 237 18.09 16.93 -17.96
CA ALA A 237 16.84 16.39 -18.49
C ALA A 237 16.71 14.90 -18.13
N GLY A 238 15.51 14.49 -17.72
CA GLY A 238 15.19 13.10 -17.43
C GLY A 238 15.53 12.16 -18.59
N PRO A 239 15.81 10.86 -18.32
CA PRO A 239 16.09 9.91 -19.38
C PRO A 239 14.94 9.85 -20.39
N GLU A 240 15.26 9.82 -21.68
CA GLU A 240 14.25 9.55 -22.72
C GLU A 240 13.70 8.14 -22.53
N HIS A 241 12.37 8.04 -22.44
CA HIS A 241 11.70 6.76 -22.23
C HIS A 241 11.61 5.99 -23.54
N GLU A 242 12.53 5.04 -23.74
CA GLU A 242 12.33 4.00 -24.74
C GLU A 242 11.41 2.93 -24.15
N ARG A 243 10.21 2.80 -24.73
CA ARG A 243 9.35 1.66 -24.39
C ARG A 243 10.11 0.38 -24.72
N PRO A 244 10.27 -0.56 -23.77
CA PRO A 244 10.85 -1.85 -24.09
C PRO A 244 10.11 -2.44 -25.28
N ARG A 245 10.84 -3.01 -26.24
CA ARG A 245 10.22 -3.80 -27.31
C ARG A 245 9.66 -5.07 -26.68
N PHE A 246 8.42 -5.00 -26.21
CA PHE A 246 7.66 -6.16 -25.78
C PHE A 246 7.17 -6.90 -27.03
N ASP A 247 7.75 -8.07 -27.26
CA ASP A 247 7.28 -9.03 -28.27
C ASP A 247 6.89 -10.32 -27.56
N HIS A 248 5.72 -10.30 -26.92
CA HIS A 248 5.00 -11.51 -26.54
C HIS A 248 3.89 -11.69 -27.56
N PRO A 249 4.19 -12.27 -28.74
CA PRO A 249 3.16 -12.51 -29.74
C PRO A 249 2.11 -13.41 -29.11
N ILE A 250 0.84 -13.11 -29.40
CA ILE A 250 -0.27 -13.94 -28.94
C ILE A 250 -0.07 -15.34 -29.52
N ASP A 251 0.01 -16.33 -28.63
CA ASP A 251 0.02 -17.74 -29.00
C ASP A 251 -1.31 -18.06 -29.67
N ARG A 252 -1.27 -18.17 -31.01
CA ARG A 252 -2.47 -18.37 -31.83
C ARG A 252 -3.08 -19.75 -31.61
N ASP A 253 -2.26 -20.77 -31.44
CA ASP A 253 -2.75 -22.14 -31.25
C ASP A 253 -3.48 -22.24 -29.91
N ARG A 254 -2.90 -21.60 -28.88
CA ARG A 254 -3.56 -21.47 -27.57
C ARG A 254 -4.83 -20.65 -27.62
N LEU A 255 -4.83 -19.51 -28.34
CA LEU A 255 -6.03 -18.70 -28.50
C LEU A 255 -7.17 -19.48 -29.15
N LEU A 256 -6.88 -20.24 -30.21
CA LEU A 256 -7.89 -21.03 -30.92
C LEU A 256 -8.42 -22.21 -30.09
N ALA A 257 -7.62 -22.71 -29.15
CA ALA A 257 -8.02 -23.78 -28.23
C ALA A 257 -8.73 -23.27 -26.96
N LEU A 258 -8.64 -21.98 -26.65
CA LEU A 258 -9.18 -21.40 -25.42
C LEU A 258 -10.65 -21.01 -25.60
N GLU A 259 -11.54 -21.74 -24.95
CA GLU A 259 -12.98 -21.47 -24.99
C GLU A 259 -13.37 -20.25 -24.16
N ASN A 260 -14.33 -19.45 -24.66
CA ASN A 260 -14.96 -18.40 -23.85
C ASN A 260 -15.70 -19.04 -22.65
N GLY A 261 -15.56 -18.43 -21.47
CA GLY A 261 -16.11 -18.96 -20.23
C GLY A 261 -15.25 -20.05 -19.56
N ARG A 262 -14.05 -20.34 -20.07
CA ARG A 262 -13.10 -21.27 -19.44
C ARG A 262 -12.88 -20.89 -17.97
N GLN A 263 -13.10 -21.85 -17.08
CA GLN A 263 -13.03 -21.62 -15.63
C GLN A 263 -11.67 -22.01 -15.05
N TYR A 264 -11.21 -21.19 -14.09
CA TYR A 264 -10.05 -21.47 -13.25
C TYR A 264 -10.45 -21.33 -11.79
N ARG A 265 -9.84 -22.19 -10.95
CA ARG A 265 -10.03 -22.15 -9.50
C ARG A 265 -8.77 -21.62 -8.84
N ILE A 266 -8.95 -20.61 -8.00
CA ILE A 266 -7.93 -20.07 -7.11
C ILE A 266 -8.25 -20.56 -5.71
N VAL A 267 -7.29 -21.22 -5.07
CA VAL A 267 -7.41 -21.70 -3.70
C VAL A 267 -6.61 -20.76 -2.79
N THR A 268 -7.27 -20.18 -1.81
CA THR A 268 -6.64 -19.34 -0.79
C THR A 268 -6.88 -19.92 0.60
N ASP A 269 -6.21 -19.37 1.60
CA ASP A 269 -6.45 -19.61 3.03
C ASP A 269 -7.87 -19.18 3.48
N ARG A 270 -8.50 -18.27 2.73
CA ARG A 270 -9.86 -17.76 2.98
C ARG A 270 -10.94 -18.46 2.16
N GLY A 271 -10.58 -19.40 1.29
CA GLY A 271 -11.53 -20.21 0.52
C GLY A 271 -11.22 -20.29 -0.97
N GLU A 272 -12.17 -20.83 -1.72
CA GLU A 272 -12.02 -21.03 -3.16
C GLU A 272 -12.73 -19.92 -3.95
N VAL A 273 -12.05 -19.39 -4.96
CA VAL A 273 -12.62 -18.45 -5.93
C VAL A 273 -12.61 -19.11 -7.29
N THR A 274 -13.77 -19.16 -7.95
CA THR A 274 -13.87 -19.60 -9.35
C THR A 274 -14.07 -18.38 -10.24
N LEU A 275 -13.22 -18.24 -11.25
CA LEU A 275 -13.34 -17.21 -12.28
C LEU A 275 -13.54 -17.85 -13.64
N ALA A 276 -14.22 -17.14 -14.54
CA ALA A 276 -14.37 -17.52 -15.94
C ALA A 276 -13.67 -16.47 -16.82
N LEU A 277 -13.00 -16.92 -17.88
CA LEU A 277 -12.35 -16.03 -18.83
C LEU A 277 -13.33 -15.51 -19.88
N GLU A 278 -13.26 -14.22 -20.17
CA GLU A 278 -13.99 -13.56 -21.27
C GLU A 278 -13.07 -13.39 -22.49
N VAL A 279 -12.78 -14.52 -23.15
CA VAL A 279 -11.87 -14.61 -24.30
C VAL A 279 -12.34 -13.75 -25.46
N ASP A 280 -13.66 -13.68 -25.68
CA ASP A 280 -14.25 -12.87 -26.76
C ASP A 280 -14.06 -11.36 -26.54
N VAL A 281 -13.90 -10.94 -25.28
CA VAL A 281 -13.71 -9.53 -24.89
C VAL A 281 -12.23 -9.17 -24.84
N ALA A 282 -11.38 -10.05 -24.28
CA ALA A 282 -9.97 -9.78 -24.02
C ALA A 282 -9.06 -10.97 -24.39
N PRO A 283 -8.95 -11.35 -25.68
CA PRO A 283 -8.30 -12.60 -26.10
C PRO A 283 -6.81 -12.66 -25.73
N GLY A 284 -6.07 -11.58 -25.93
CA GLY A 284 -4.64 -11.54 -25.60
C GLY A 284 -4.38 -11.72 -24.09
N SER A 285 -5.15 -11.04 -23.25
CA SER A 285 -5.05 -11.15 -21.78
C SER A 285 -5.43 -12.55 -21.30
N CYS A 286 -6.48 -13.14 -21.86
CA CYS A 286 -6.92 -14.50 -21.50
C CYS A 286 -5.87 -15.55 -21.87
N VAL A 287 -5.25 -15.44 -23.05
CA VAL A 287 -4.17 -16.35 -23.49
C VAL A 287 -2.92 -16.21 -22.61
N ALA A 288 -2.54 -14.98 -22.27
CA ALA A 288 -1.41 -14.73 -21.37
C ALA A 288 -1.69 -15.29 -19.97
N PHE A 289 -2.89 -15.04 -19.43
CA PHE A 289 -3.30 -15.56 -18.13
C PHE A 289 -3.32 -17.09 -18.10
N ASP A 290 -3.97 -17.75 -19.06
CA ASP A 290 -4.01 -19.22 -19.16
C ASP A 290 -2.59 -19.81 -19.25
N SER A 291 -1.69 -19.14 -19.98
CA SER A 291 -0.28 -19.53 -20.06
C SER A 291 0.43 -19.49 -18.72
N LEU A 292 0.27 -18.39 -17.97
CA LEU A 292 0.86 -18.23 -16.66
C LEU A 292 0.28 -19.21 -15.64
N VAL A 293 -1.05 -19.43 -15.65
CA VAL A 293 -1.70 -20.40 -14.77
C VAL A 293 -1.21 -21.82 -15.06
N THR A 294 -1.13 -22.21 -16.33
CA THR A 294 -0.65 -23.55 -16.72
C THR A 294 0.82 -23.77 -16.36
N ALA A 295 1.63 -22.72 -16.39
CA ALA A 295 3.01 -22.74 -15.92
C ALA A 295 3.14 -22.74 -14.38
N GLY A 296 2.03 -22.66 -13.65
CA GLY A 296 2.01 -22.60 -12.19
C GLY A 296 2.50 -21.27 -11.62
N TYR A 297 2.58 -20.21 -12.44
CA TYR A 297 3.17 -18.93 -12.06
C TYR A 297 2.54 -18.34 -10.80
N TYR A 298 1.21 -18.39 -10.68
CA TYR A 298 0.49 -17.76 -9.56
C TYR A 298 0.58 -18.53 -8.23
N ASN A 299 1.10 -19.76 -8.23
CA ASN A 299 1.17 -20.57 -7.01
C ASN A 299 2.11 -19.92 -5.98
N GLY A 300 1.63 -19.79 -4.74
CA GLY A 300 2.37 -19.16 -3.65
C GLY A 300 2.47 -17.63 -3.73
N LYS A 301 1.80 -16.99 -4.71
CA LYS A 301 1.73 -15.53 -4.80
C LYS A 301 0.51 -15.00 -4.07
N THR A 302 0.62 -13.80 -3.53
CA THR A 302 -0.44 -13.14 -2.76
C THR A 302 -1.25 -12.16 -3.62
N PHE A 303 -2.47 -11.89 -3.17
CA PHE A 303 -3.19 -10.68 -3.57
C PHE A 303 -2.66 -9.52 -2.73
N HIS A 304 -2.13 -8.50 -3.39
CA HIS A 304 -1.55 -7.33 -2.70
C HIS A 304 -2.44 -6.09 -2.83
N ARG A 305 -3.47 -6.11 -3.66
CA ARG A 305 -4.43 -5.01 -3.80
C ARG A 305 -5.83 -5.51 -4.12
N GLN A 306 -6.81 -4.92 -3.45
CA GLN A 306 -8.23 -5.13 -3.69
C GLN A 306 -8.92 -3.76 -3.72
N VAL A 307 -9.71 -3.51 -4.76
CA VAL A 307 -10.62 -2.37 -4.86
C VAL A 307 -12.03 -2.93 -5.00
N PRO A 308 -12.87 -2.85 -3.94
CA PRO A 308 -14.24 -3.36 -3.97
C PRO A 308 -15.02 -2.86 -5.19
N GLY A 309 -15.72 -3.77 -5.88
CA GLY A 309 -16.52 -3.46 -7.08
C GLY A 309 -15.72 -3.18 -8.36
N PHE A 310 -14.38 -3.24 -8.33
CA PHE A 310 -13.55 -2.93 -9.49
C PHE A 310 -12.52 -4.02 -9.81
N VAL A 311 -11.49 -4.20 -8.97
CA VAL A 311 -10.36 -5.06 -9.32
C VAL A 311 -9.70 -5.69 -8.09
N VAL A 312 -9.26 -6.93 -8.22
CA VAL A 312 -8.27 -7.55 -7.33
C VAL A 312 -7.00 -7.80 -8.12
N GLN A 313 -5.84 -7.52 -7.52
CA GLN A 313 -4.53 -7.65 -8.15
C GLN A 313 -3.63 -8.56 -7.32
N GLY A 314 -2.95 -9.46 -8.01
CA GLY A 314 -2.04 -10.44 -7.44
C GLY A 314 -0.99 -10.82 -8.47
N GLY A 315 -0.13 -11.79 -8.13
CA GLY A 315 0.91 -12.26 -9.05
C GLY A 315 2.22 -11.46 -9.01
N CYS A 316 2.33 -10.46 -8.14
CA CYS A 316 3.59 -9.78 -7.82
C CYS A 316 4.58 -10.80 -7.21
N PRO A 317 5.78 -11.01 -7.77
CA PRO A 317 6.78 -11.93 -7.21
C PRO A 317 7.20 -11.60 -5.78
N ARG A 318 7.19 -10.30 -5.42
CA ARG A 318 7.57 -9.81 -4.11
C ARG A 318 6.41 -9.76 -3.11
N GLY A 319 5.17 -9.83 -3.59
CA GLY A 319 3.96 -9.75 -2.76
C GLY A 319 3.69 -8.37 -2.14
N ASP A 320 4.50 -7.35 -2.44
CA ASP A 320 4.36 -5.97 -1.96
C ASP A 320 3.74 -5.02 -2.99
N GLY A 321 3.42 -5.52 -4.18
CA GLY A 321 2.85 -4.74 -5.28
C GLY A 321 3.87 -3.97 -6.11
N PHE A 322 5.17 -4.18 -5.88
CA PHE A 322 6.24 -3.66 -6.73
C PHE A 322 6.40 -4.49 -8.01
N GLY A 323 6.63 -3.82 -9.15
CA GLY A 323 6.91 -4.44 -10.45
C GLY A 323 5.74 -4.49 -11.42
#